data_AF-A0A659QLZ4-F1
#
_entry.id   AF-A0A659QLZ4-F1
#
_cell.length_a   1.000
_cell.length_b   1.000
_cell.length_c   1.000
_cell.angle_alpha   90.00
_cell.angle_beta   90.00
_cell.angle_gamma   90.00
#
_symmetry.space_group_name_H-M   'P 1'
#
loop_
_entity.id
_entity.type
_entity.pdbx_description
1 polymer ?
#
loop_
_entity_poly.entity_id
_entity_poly.type
_entity_poly.pdbx_seq_one_letter_code
_entity_poly.pdbx_strand_id
1 'polypeptide(L)'
;PVMLNYYRVDESLWRDQQQLVRLSKYSLDAAMKEKHSRILQHRLKDLPNMTFHLETLLNESGIKDENMLRILGAKMCWLRLRQSNPLLTVKVLYALEGAIVGVHEAALPASRRQELADWAHSLTAG
;
A
#
# COMPACT_ATOMS: atom_id res chain seq x y z
N PRO A 1 17.74 -2.00 -8.21
CA PRO A 1 18.07 -1.47 -9.56
C PRO A 1 17.23 -0.22 -9.86
N VAL A 2 17.88 0.92 -10.12
CA VAL A 2 17.17 2.12 -10.59
C VAL A 2 16.88 1.92 -12.08
N MET A 3 15.61 1.70 -12.46
CA MET A 3 15.23 1.76 -13.87
C MET A 3 15.17 3.22 -14.29
N LEU A 4 16.10 3.63 -15.14
CA LEU A 4 16.10 4.95 -15.74
C LEU A 4 15.34 4.87 -17.07
N ASN A 5 14.22 5.58 -17.19
CA ASN A 5 13.38 5.62 -18.39
C ASN A 5 13.99 6.53 -19.46
N TYR A 6 15.17 6.20 -19.97
CA TYR A 6 15.77 6.91 -21.11
C TYR A 6 15.24 6.35 -22.43
N TYR A 7 14.63 7.20 -23.24
CA TYR A 7 14.28 6.88 -24.62
C TYR A 7 15.41 7.32 -25.54
N ARG A 8 15.94 6.39 -26.34
CA ARG A 8 16.95 6.72 -27.36
C ARG A 8 16.26 7.46 -28.51
N VAL A 9 16.71 8.68 -28.78
CA VAL A 9 16.31 9.45 -29.96
C VAL A 9 17.24 9.07 -31.10
N ASP A 10 16.70 8.56 -32.20
CA ASP A 10 17.46 8.28 -33.42
C ASP A 10 17.49 9.50 -34.36
N GLU A 11 18.37 9.45 -35.37
CA GLU A 11 18.55 10.53 -36.35
C GLU A 11 17.26 10.87 -37.12
N SER A 12 16.41 9.89 -37.38
CA SER A 12 15.11 10.11 -38.02
C SER A 12 14.17 10.93 -37.12
N LEU A 13 14.12 10.61 -35.83
CA LEU A 13 13.32 11.34 -34.85
C LEU A 13 13.90 12.73 -34.55
N TRP A 14 15.22 12.90 -34.66
CA TRP A 14 15.86 14.21 -34.51
C TRP A 14 15.49 15.16 -35.66
N ARG A 15 15.29 14.64 -36.87
CA ARG A 15 14.87 15.44 -38.03
C ARG A 15 13.39 15.80 -37.99
N ASP A 16 12.55 14.99 -37.35
CA ASP A 16 11.15 15.32 -37.11
C ASP A 16 10.96 16.01 -35.75
N GLN A 17 11.22 17.32 -35.76
CA GLN A 17 11.12 18.15 -34.57
C GLN A 17 9.70 18.16 -33.97
N GLN A 18 8.65 18.04 -34.78
CA GLN A 18 7.27 18.03 -34.29
C GLN A 18 6.96 16.74 -33.53
N GLN A 19 7.36 15.59 -34.10
CA GLN A 19 7.18 14.30 -33.44
C GLN A 19 8.02 14.20 -32.17
N LEU A 20 9.26 14.70 -32.18
CA LEU A 20 10.12 14.73 -31.00
C LEU A 20 9.49 15.55 -29.86
N VAL A 21 9.07 16.79 -30.14
CA VAL A 21 8.41 17.65 -29.13
C VAL A 21 7.14 17.00 -28.59
N ARG A 22 6.35 16.33 -29.43
CA ARG A 22 5.15 15.61 -29.02
C ARG A 22 5.47 14.47 -28.05
N LEU A 23 6.47 13.64 -28.37
CA LEU A 23 6.90 12.55 -27.50
C LEU A 23 7.51 13.05 -26.20
N SER A 24 8.32 14.13 -26.24
CA SER A 24 8.85 14.75 -25.03
C SER A 24 7.75 15.25 -24.10
N LYS A 25 6.69 15.86 -24.64
CA LYS A 25 5.51 16.28 -23.86
C LYS A 25 4.80 15.08 -23.22
N TYR A 26 4.57 14.00 -23.97
CA TYR A 26 3.96 12.79 -23.42
C TYR A 26 4.77 12.18 -22.28
N SER A 27 6.09 12.07 -22.44
CA SER A 27 6.98 11.56 -21.39
C SER A 27 6.97 12.46 -20.16
N LEU A 28 6.95 13.78 -20.34
CA LEU A 28 6.85 14.74 -19.25
C LEU A 28 5.53 14.60 -18.50
N ASP A 29 4.41 14.55 -19.21
CA ASP A 29 3.07 14.39 -18.62
C ASP A 29 2.96 13.07 -17.86
N ALA A 30 3.47 11.98 -18.43
CA ALA A 30 3.50 10.67 -17.77
C ALA A 30 4.35 10.71 -16.49
N ALA A 31 5.53 11.29 -16.54
CA ALA A 31 6.41 11.44 -15.37
C ALA A 31 5.80 12.35 -14.30
N MET A 32 5.12 13.43 -14.70
CA MET A 32 4.39 14.30 -13.78
C MET A 32 3.23 13.58 -13.11
N LYS A 33 2.44 12.80 -13.87
CA LYS A 33 1.37 11.94 -13.32
C LYS A 33 1.93 10.89 -12.36
N GLU A 34 3.02 10.21 -12.71
CA GLU A 34 3.67 9.23 -11.84
C GLU A 34 4.17 9.88 -10.54
N LYS A 35 4.83 11.04 -10.65
CA LYS A 35 5.29 11.82 -9.48
C LYS A 35 4.10 12.24 -8.60
N HIS A 36 3.02 12.73 -9.20
CA HIS A 36 1.84 13.18 -8.44
C HIS A 36 1.15 12.01 -7.75
N SER A 37 0.98 10.87 -8.44
CA SER A 37 0.47 9.63 -7.84
C SER A 37 1.36 9.15 -6.69
N ARG A 38 2.69 9.23 -6.83
CA ARG A 38 3.62 8.86 -5.76
C ARG A 38 3.53 9.80 -4.54
N ILE A 39 3.21 11.08 -4.75
CA ILE A 39 3.00 12.05 -3.66
C ILE A 39 1.65 11.83 -2.98
N LEU A 40 0.60 11.51 -3.74
CA LEU A 40 -0.74 11.24 -3.22
C LEU A 40 -0.86 9.86 -2.56
N GLN A 41 0.04 8.92 -2.86
CA GLN A 41 0.16 7.66 -2.14
C GLN A 41 0.72 7.94 -0.74
N HIS A 42 -0.16 8.10 0.24
CA HIS A 42 0.24 7.99 1.62
C HIS A 42 0.75 6.56 1.85
N ARG A 43 2.03 6.48 2.23
CA ARG A 43 2.72 5.20 2.31
C ARG A 43 2.33 4.50 3.58
N LEU A 44 2.23 3.18 3.50
CA LEU A 44 1.94 2.35 4.68
C LEU A 44 2.90 2.66 5.83
N LYS A 45 4.21 2.78 5.57
CA LYS A 45 5.22 3.12 6.60
C LYS A 45 4.98 4.40 7.40
N ASP A 46 4.14 5.32 6.91
CA ASP A 46 3.85 6.58 7.59
C ASP A 46 2.68 6.43 8.59
N LEU A 47 2.01 5.26 8.61
CA LEU A 47 0.92 4.93 9.51
C LEU A 47 1.41 4.41 10.87
N PRO A 48 0.64 4.62 11.96
CA PRO A 48 0.96 4.03 13.24
C PRO A 48 0.92 2.50 13.16
N ASN A 49 1.74 1.84 13.97
CA ASN A 49 1.86 0.38 14.03
C ASN A 49 2.41 -0.28 12.74
N MET A 50 2.80 0.51 11.74
CA MET A 50 3.33 -0.03 10.48
C MET A 50 4.83 -0.30 10.54
N THR A 51 5.19 -1.47 11.06
CA THR A 51 6.58 -1.96 10.99
C THR A 51 6.97 -2.33 9.56
N PHE A 52 8.26 -2.32 9.23
CA PHE A 52 8.77 -2.76 7.93
C PHE A 52 8.32 -4.19 7.58
N HIS A 53 8.29 -5.08 8.57
CA HIS A 53 7.80 -6.45 8.38
C HIS A 53 6.32 -6.48 8.01
N LEU A 54 5.47 -5.71 8.71
CA LEU A 54 4.04 -5.63 8.40
C LEU A 54 3.79 -4.99 7.02
N GLU A 55 4.53 -3.94 6.65
CA GLU A 55 4.49 -3.34 5.31
C GLU A 55 4.87 -4.37 4.23
N THR A 56 5.86 -5.22 4.49
CA THR A 56 6.28 -6.28 3.56
C THR A 56 5.16 -7.31 3.37
N LEU A 57 4.59 -7.80 4.46
CA LEU A 57 3.47 -8.75 4.42
C LEU A 57 2.25 -8.17 3.68
N LEU A 58 1.90 -6.91 3.93
CA LEU A 58 0.83 -6.23 3.22
C LEU A 58 1.10 -6.16 1.72
N ASN A 59 2.31 -5.75 1.32
CA ASN A 59 2.71 -5.70 -0.08
C ASN A 59 2.65 -7.08 -0.76
N GLU A 60 3.14 -8.13 -0.11
CA GLU A 60 3.08 -9.51 -0.60
C GLU A 60 1.64 -10.01 -0.76
N SER A 61 0.72 -9.57 0.10
CA SER A 61 -0.71 -9.84 0.00
C SER A 61 -1.48 -8.92 -0.96
N GLY A 62 -0.76 -8.07 -1.70
CA GLY A 62 -1.31 -7.16 -2.70
C GLY A 62 -1.89 -5.86 -2.16
N ILE A 63 -1.68 -5.52 -0.88
CA ILE A 63 -2.13 -4.28 -0.23
C ILE A 63 -0.96 -3.29 -0.26
N LYS A 64 -0.97 -2.38 -1.23
CA LYS A 64 0.22 -1.59 -1.60
C LYS A 64 0.27 -0.18 -1.02
N ASP A 65 -0.86 0.36 -0.59
CA ASP A 65 -0.96 1.73 -0.08
C ASP A 65 -2.05 1.86 1.00
N GLU A 66 -2.03 3.01 1.68
CA GLU A 66 -2.97 3.34 2.74
C GLU A 66 -4.42 3.35 2.25
N ASN A 67 -4.67 3.83 1.03
CA ASN A 67 -6.03 3.87 0.48
C ASN A 67 -6.61 2.46 0.38
N MET A 68 -5.82 1.51 -0.15
CA MET A 68 -6.24 0.11 -0.24
C MET A 68 -6.45 -0.52 1.14
N LEU A 69 -5.58 -0.22 2.11
CA LEU A 69 -5.75 -0.64 3.50
C LEU A 69 -7.08 -0.14 4.09
N ARG A 70 -7.41 1.15 3.88
CA ARG A 70 -8.66 1.76 4.37
C ARG A 70 -9.90 1.20 3.68
N ILE A 71 -9.85 0.98 2.36
CA ILE A 71 -10.97 0.44 1.57
C ILE A 71 -11.28 -1.00 1.98
N LEU A 72 -10.25 -1.83 2.16
CA LEU A 72 -10.42 -3.23 2.56
C LEU A 72 -10.81 -3.37 4.03
N GLY A 73 -10.28 -2.51 4.89
CA GLY A 73 -10.48 -2.57 6.33
C GLY A 73 -9.61 -3.64 7.02
N ALA A 74 -9.45 -3.51 8.34
CA ALA A 74 -8.54 -4.34 9.12
C ALA A 74 -8.85 -5.84 9.02
N LYS A 75 -10.14 -6.21 9.08
CA LYS A 75 -10.60 -7.61 9.02
C LYS A 75 -10.22 -8.29 7.70
N MET A 76 -10.49 -7.64 6.55
CA MET A 76 -10.18 -8.22 5.24
C MET A 76 -8.66 -8.27 5.00
N CYS A 77 -7.93 -7.23 5.40
CA CYS A 77 -6.47 -7.24 5.31
C CYS A 77 -5.88 -8.38 6.15
N TRP A 78 -6.35 -8.57 7.38
CA TRP A 78 -5.90 -9.66 8.25
C TRP A 78 -6.20 -11.04 7.67
N LEU A 79 -7.37 -11.25 7.04
CA LEU A 79 -7.69 -12.50 6.33
C LEU A 79 -6.71 -12.78 5.18
N ARG A 80 -6.40 -11.76 4.37
CA ARG A 80 -5.42 -11.91 3.27
C ARG A 80 -4.05 -12.29 3.80
N LEU A 81 -3.58 -11.62 4.86
CA LEU A 81 -2.32 -11.96 5.51
C LEU A 81 -2.32 -13.39 6.05
N ARG A 82 -3.45 -13.88 6.59
CA ARG A 82 -3.57 -15.25 7.08
C ARG A 82 -3.50 -16.33 6.01
N GLN A 83 -3.84 -16.02 4.75
CA GLN A 83 -3.70 -16.99 3.66
C GLN A 83 -2.24 -17.42 3.47
N SER A 84 -1.29 -16.50 3.68
CA SER A 84 0.15 -16.79 3.60
C SER A 84 0.77 -17.13 4.97
N ASN A 85 0.18 -16.67 6.07
CA ASN A 85 0.66 -16.94 7.43
C ASN A 85 -0.48 -17.37 8.37
N PRO A 86 -0.78 -18.68 8.49
CA PRO A 86 -1.86 -19.16 9.34
C PRO A 86 -1.71 -18.82 10.83
N LEU A 87 -0.49 -18.57 11.30
CA LEU A 87 -0.13 -18.24 12.69
C LEU A 87 -0.22 -16.74 13.02
N LEU A 88 -0.76 -15.92 12.11
CA LEU A 88 -0.90 -14.50 12.31
C LEU A 88 -1.72 -14.19 13.56
N THR A 89 -1.15 -13.40 14.47
CA THR A 89 -1.78 -13.09 15.75
C THR A 89 -2.86 -12.02 15.62
N VAL A 90 -3.77 -11.99 16.59
CA VAL A 90 -4.78 -10.91 16.73
C VAL A 90 -4.14 -9.53 16.95
N LYS A 91 -2.89 -9.45 17.44
CA LYS A 91 -2.18 -8.17 17.55
C LYS A 91 -2.01 -7.49 16.20
N VAL A 92 -1.77 -8.27 15.14
CA VAL A 92 -1.70 -7.71 13.77
C VAL A 92 -3.05 -7.11 13.36
N LEU A 93 -4.17 -7.71 13.76
CA LEU A 93 -5.49 -7.15 13.50
C LEU A 93 -5.67 -5.80 14.21
N TYR A 94 -5.19 -5.66 15.45
CA TYR A 94 -5.21 -4.39 16.17
C TYR A 94 -4.27 -3.35 15.56
N ALA A 95 -3.08 -3.75 15.12
CA ALA A 95 -2.15 -2.87 14.43
C ALA A 95 -2.76 -2.30 13.14
N LEU A 96 -3.44 -3.13 12.34
CA LEU A 96 -4.15 -2.72 11.13
C LEU A 96 -5.33 -1.78 11.44
N GLU A 97 -6.12 -2.08 12.46
CA GLU A 97 -7.21 -1.20 12.88
C GLU A 97 -6.67 0.15 13.34
N GLY A 98 -5.64 0.15 14.19
CA GLY A 98 -4.97 1.37 14.66
C GLY A 98 -4.40 2.20 13.51
N ALA A 99 -3.76 1.56 12.54
CA ALA A 99 -3.27 2.21 11.32
C ALA A 99 -4.41 2.91 10.57
N ILE A 100 -5.56 2.26 10.42
CA ILE A 100 -6.74 2.83 9.76
C ILE A 100 -7.32 3.99 10.55
N VAL A 101 -7.50 3.87 11.87
CA VAL A 101 -8.08 4.97 12.66
C VAL A 101 -7.07 6.08 13.01
N GLY A 102 -5.79 5.90 12.64
CA GLY A 102 -4.74 6.89 12.89
C GLY A 102 -4.23 6.92 14.32
N VAL A 103 -4.33 5.81 15.07
CA VAL A 103 -3.87 5.72 16.46
C VAL A 103 -2.96 4.50 16.69
N HIS A 104 -2.11 4.56 17.70
CA HIS A 104 -1.36 3.38 18.14
C HIS A 104 -2.34 2.28 18.60
N GLU A 105 -2.05 1.01 18.34
CA GLU A 105 -2.96 -0.11 18.68
C GLU A 105 -3.35 -0.14 20.17
N ALA A 106 -2.46 0.36 21.03
CA ALA A 106 -2.68 0.48 22.48
C ALA A 106 -3.79 1.47 22.84
N ALA A 107 -4.07 2.45 21.99
CA ALA A 107 -5.08 3.49 22.18
C ALA A 107 -6.47 3.09 21.64
N LEU A 108 -6.60 1.91 21.03
CA LEU A 108 -7.90 1.39 20.61
C LEU A 108 -8.81 1.16 21.84
N PRO A 109 -10.09 1.58 21.79
CA PRO A 109 -11.04 1.31 22.86
C PRO A 109 -11.15 -0.17 23.19
N ALA A 110 -11.28 -0.51 24.47
CA ALA A 110 -11.37 -1.91 24.93
C ALA A 110 -12.50 -2.68 24.24
N SER A 111 -13.66 -2.04 24.04
CA SER A 111 -14.80 -2.61 23.31
C SER A 111 -14.45 -3.00 21.88
N ARG A 112 -13.71 -2.14 21.16
CA ARG A 112 -13.28 -2.42 19.79
C ARG A 112 -12.26 -3.55 19.73
N ARG A 113 -11.34 -3.61 20.68
CA ARG A 113 -10.38 -4.73 20.78
C ARG A 113 -11.09 -6.05 21.04
N GLN A 114 -12.08 -6.04 21.94
CA GLN A 114 -12.89 -7.22 22.21
C GLN A 114 -13.64 -7.70 20.96
N GLU A 115 -14.31 -6.80 20.23
CA GLU A 115 -15.02 -7.15 18.99
C GLU A 115 -14.08 -7.80 17.95
N LEU A 116 -12.88 -7.23 17.78
CA LEU A 116 -11.88 -7.75 16.87
C LEU A 116 -11.32 -9.11 17.34
N ALA A 117 -11.14 -9.29 18.65
CA ALA A 117 -10.71 -10.55 19.25
C ALA A 117 -11.73 -11.66 19.04
N ASP A 118 -13.00 -11.38 19.34
CA ASP A 118 -14.10 -12.34 19.23
C ASP A 118 -14.29 -12.76 17.77
N TRP A 119 -14.24 -11.79 16.86
CA TRP A 119 -14.29 -12.07 15.42
C TRP A 119 -13.12 -12.94 14.97
N ALA A 120 -11.87 -12.62 15.37
CA ALA A 120 -10.72 -13.43 15.01
C ALA A 120 -10.81 -14.85 15.58
N HIS A 121 -11.27 -14.99 16.83
CA HIS A 121 -11.46 -16.28 17.50
C HIS A 121 -12.48 -17.16 16.77
N SER A 122 -13.60 -16.58 16.34
CA SER A 122 -14.65 -17.28 15.58
C SER A 122 -14.15 -17.91 14.27
N LEU A 123 -13.05 -17.39 13.71
CA LEU A 123 -12.42 -17.89 12.48
C LEU A 123 -11.31 -18.92 12.72
N THR A 124 -10.82 -19.03 13.95
CA THR A 124 -9.73 -19.96 14.33
C THR A 124 -10.23 -21.16 15.14
N ALA A 125 -11.44 -21.09 15.66
CA ALA A 125 -12.05 -22.15 16.48
C ALA A 125 -12.75 -23.25 15.65
N GLY A 126 -12.51 -23.31 14.34
CA GLY A 126 -13.06 -24.29 13.40
C GLY A 126 -11.99 -25.13 12.73
#